data_AF-A0A430FH06-F1
#
_entry.id   AF-A0A430FH06-F1
#
_cell.length_a   1.000
_cell.length_b   1.000
_cell.length_c   1.000
_cell.angle_alpha   90.00
_cell.angle_beta   90.00
_cell.angle_gamma   90.00
#
_symmetry.space_group_name_H-M   'P 1'
#
loop_
_entity.id
_entity.type
_entity.pdbx_description
1 polymer ?
#
loop_
_entity_poly.entity_id
_entity_poly.type
_entity_poly.pdbx_seq_one_letter_code
_entity_poly.pdbx_strand_id
1 'polypeptide(L)'
;MSNPLSQKIRQYCAIGITAAMLSAGIVVATPSTAFAASEGVQEMYRLYNPNSGEHFYTASEGERDTLDWQGWRYEGVGWIAPAKSNTPVYRMYNPNAGDHHYTMSGSERDNLVRVGWRYEGIGWYSDDAKGSPLYRQYNPNARTGSHNYTSSAGERDSLIQLGWRNENIGWYGLRVTTSQVNALKKAKSYLSISSFSYQSLIEQLEYSKFSTADATWAVDRCGANWNEQAAKKAKSYLTITAFSYDGLIEQLEYSKFTHEQAVYGVNQSGANWNEQAVKKAQSYLKLMSFSRDELIEQLEYSKFTHEQAVYGVDHSGAIW
;
A
#
# COMPACT_ATOMS: atom_id res chain seq x y z
N MET A 1 -13.91 35.54 44.99
CA MET A 1 -12.69 36.28 44.59
C MET A 1 -11.79 35.29 43.87
N SER A 2 -11.76 35.37 42.55
CA SER A 2 -11.08 34.41 41.66
C SER A 2 -9.57 34.69 41.61
N ASN A 3 -8.77 33.64 41.78
CA ASN A 3 -7.30 33.67 41.78
C ASN A 3 -6.76 34.06 40.37
N PRO A 4 -5.90 35.09 40.26
CA PRO A 4 -5.36 35.60 39.00
C PRO A 4 -4.46 34.62 38.22
N LEU A 5 -4.08 33.48 38.79
CA LEU A 5 -3.36 32.41 38.08
C LEU A 5 -4.27 31.55 37.16
N SER A 6 -5.59 31.48 37.41
CA SER A 6 -6.52 30.66 36.60
C SER A 6 -6.89 31.28 35.24
N GLN A 7 -6.46 32.52 34.99
CA GLN A 7 -6.76 33.27 33.76
C GLN A 7 -5.62 33.20 32.74
N LYS A 8 -4.36 32.98 33.16
CA LYS A 8 -3.20 32.92 32.24
C LYS A 8 -3.01 31.56 31.55
N ILE A 9 -3.51 30.45 32.13
CA ILE A 9 -3.43 29.12 31.52
C ILE A 9 -4.49 28.95 30.41
N ARG A 10 -5.58 29.73 30.43
CA ARG A 10 -6.64 29.69 29.40
C ARG A 10 -6.24 30.27 28.05
N GLN A 11 -5.07 30.90 27.93
CA GLN A 11 -4.70 31.70 26.75
C GLN A 11 -3.71 31.01 25.78
N TYR A 12 -3.31 29.75 26.03
CA TYR A 12 -2.36 29.03 25.16
C TYR A 12 -2.85 27.69 24.58
N CYS A 13 -4.13 27.31 24.72
CA CYS A 13 -4.66 26.06 24.12
C CYS A 13 -6.04 26.21 23.44
N ALA A 14 -6.51 27.42 23.16
CA ALA A 14 -7.80 27.66 22.52
C ALA A 14 -7.66 28.11 21.06
N ILE A 15 -7.34 27.16 20.18
CA ILE A 15 -7.63 27.20 18.73
C ILE A 15 -7.91 25.73 18.37
N GLY A 16 -9.07 25.26 17.96
CA GLY A 16 -10.35 25.86 17.66
C GLY A 16 -11.28 24.69 17.29
N ILE A 17 -12.42 24.55 17.95
CA ILE A 17 -13.50 23.65 17.55
C ILE A 17 -14.79 24.45 17.68
N THR A 18 -15.41 24.78 16.55
CA THR A 18 -16.86 24.70 16.33
C THR A 18 -17.18 25.20 14.92
N ALA A 19 -17.72 24.32 14.08
CA ALA A 19 -18.77 24.67 13.11
C ALA A 19 -19.41 23.38 12.59
N ALA A 20 -20.56 23.03 13.17
CA ALA A 20 -21.50 22.10 12.57
C ALA A 20 -22.23 22.82 11.42
N MET A 21 -22.32 22.19 10.25
CA MET A 21 -23.37 22.49 9.29
C MET A 21 -23.98 21.19 8.79
N LEU A 22 -25.23 20.97 9.20
CA LEU A 22 -26.16 20.06 8.54
C LEU A 22 -26.48 20.60 7.14
N SER A 23 -26.26 19.80 6.11
CA SER A 23 -27.00 19.91 4.86
C SER A 23 -27.50 18.51 4.47
N ALA A 24 -28.81 18.34 4.59
CA ALA A 24 -29.51 17.16 4.09
C ALA A 24 -29.64 17.29 2.57
N GLY A 25 -28.70 16.69 1.84
CA GLY A 25 -28.78 16.47 0.40
C GLY A 25 -29.48 15.14 0.12
N ILE A 26 -30.58 15.18 -0.63
CA ILE A 26 -31.27 14.00 -1.16
C ILE A 26 -30.30 13.29 -2.11
N VAL A 27 -29.81 12.11 -1.70
CA VAL A 27 -29.03 11.23 -2.57
C VAL A 27 -29.99 10.43 -3.45
N VAL A 28 -30.10 10.81 -4.71
CA VAL A 28 -30.69 9.95 -5.74
C VAL A 28 -29.67 8.87 -6.07
N ALA A 29 -29.79 7.71 -5.42
CA ALA A 29 -28.97 6.54 -5.73
C ALA A 29 -29.43 5.95 -7.07
N THR A 30 -28.69 6.21 -8.14
CA THR A 30 -28.76 5.36 -9.32
C THR A 30 -28.01 4.06 -9.02
N PRO A 31 -28.54 2.89 -9.41
CA PRO A 31 -27.79 1.64 -9.28
C PRO A 31 -26.64 1.67 -10.28
N SER A 32 -25.46 2.09 -9.84
CA SER A 32 -24.23 1.86 -10.57
C SER A 32 -23.93 0.37 -10.46
N THR A 33 -23.99 -0.35 -11.57
CA THR A 33 -23.49 -1.72 -11.67
C THR A 33 -21.99 -1.69 -11.40
N ALA A 34 -21.62 -1.82 -10.13
CA ALA A 34 -20.25 -2.01 -9.72
C ALA A 34 -19.80 -3.36 -10.27
N PHE A 35 -19.12 -3.35 -11.42
CA PHE A 35 -18.20 -4.41 -11.75
C PHE A 35 -17.24 -4.51 -10.57
N ALA A 36 -17.18 -5.67 -9.92
CA ALA A 36 -16.32 -5.90 -8.77
C ALA A 36 -14.89 -5.46 -9.15
N ALA A 37 -14.44 -4.35 -8.56
CA ALA A 37 -13.11 -3.85 -8.80
C ALA A 37 -12.13 -4.92 -8.31
N SER A 38 -11.13 -5.25 -9.13
CA SER A 38 -10.03 -6.10 -8.71
C SER A 38 -9.46 -5.61 -7.37
N GLU A 39 -9.41 -6.47 -6.36
CA GLU A 39 -8.81 -6.15 -5.06
C GLU A 39 -7.29 -6.00 -5.21
N GLY A 40 -6.83 -4.79 -5.52
CA GLY A 40 -5.42 -4.49 -5.74
C GLY A 40 -4.91 -4.78 -7.16
N VAL A 41 -3.68 -4.36 -7.42
CA VAL A 41 -3.00 -4.54 -8.72
C VAL A 41 -1.55 -4.99 -8.53
N GLN A 42 -1.02 -5.65 -9.54
CA GLN A 42 0.38 -6.05 -9.60
C GLN A 42 1.01 -5.60 -10.92
N GLU A 43 2.25 -5.13 -10.83
CA GLU A 43 3.06 -4.84 -12.00
C GLU A 43 3.58 -6.16 -12.57
N MET A 44 3.48 -6.34 -13.89
CA MET A 44 4.05 -7.50 -14.57
C MET A 44 5.36 -7.08 -15.24
N TYR A 45 6.47 -7.53 -14.66
CA TYR A 45 7.82 -7.28 -15.14
C TYR A 45 8.12 -8.13 -16.37
N ARG A 46 8.70 -7.52 -17.40
CA ARG A 46 9.17 -8.18 -18.62
C ARG A 46 10.69 -8.22 -18.60
N LEU A 47 11.25 -9.42 -18.79
CA LEU A 47 12.68 -9.65 -18.85
C LEU A 47 13.04 -10.36 -20.14
N TYR A 48 14.13 -9.94 -20.78
CA TYR A 48 14.62 -10.51 -22.04
C TYR A 48 15.94 -11.23 -21.83
N ASN A 49 16.06 -12.46 -22.30
CA ASN A 49 17.33 -13.19 -22.28
C ASN A 49 18.10 -12.96 -23.59
N PRO A 50 19.23 -12.22 -23.58
CA PRO A 50 20.00 -11.96 -24.80
C PRO A 50 20.67 -13.21 -25.40
N ASN A 51 20.82 -14.29 -24.64
CA ASN A 51 21.48 -15.51 -25.09
C ASN A 51 20.52 -16.47 -25.81
N SER A 52 19.25 -16.52 -25.39
CA SER A 52 18.23 -17.42 -25.94
C SER A 52 17.14 -16.71 -26.75
N GLY A 53 16.99 -15.39 -26.61
CA GLY A 53 15.95 -14.59 -27.25
C GLY A 53 14.58 -14.67 -26.55
N GLU A 54 14.51 -15.32 -25.39
CA GLU A 54 13.27 -15.58 -24.67
C GLU A 54 12.84 -14.38 -23.83
N HIS A 55 11.54 -14.28 -23.58
CA HIS A 55 11.00 -13.36 -22.58
C HIS A 55 10.45 -14.11 -21.38
N PHE A 56 10.66 -13.54 -20.20
CA PHE A 56 10.09 -13.99 -18.94
C PHE A 56 9.20 -12.91 -18.34
N TYR A 57 8.08 -13.32 -17.74
CA TYR A 57 7.07 -12.43 -17.20
C TYR A 57 6.74 -12.81 -15.77
N THR A 58 6.85 -11.86 -14.85
CA THR A 58 6.62 -12.13 -13.43
C THR A 58 6.08 -10.92 -12.68
N ALA A 59 5.29 -11.16 -11.63
CA ALA A 59 4.91 -10.16 -10.65
C ALA A 59 5.89 -10.08 -9.46
N SER A 60 6.82 -11.03 -9.36
CA SER A 60 7.78 -11.13 -8.27
C SER A 60 8.98 -10.22 -8.56
N GLU A 61 9.19 -9.24 -7.69
CA GLU A 61 10.39 -8.41 -7.72
C GLU A 61 11.65 -9.25 -7.48
N GLY A 62 11.57 -10.29 -6.63
CA GLY A 62 12.70 -11.19 -6.39
C GLY A 62 13.10 -12.01 -7.61
N GLU A 63 12.13 -12.52 -8.39
CA GLU A 63 12.42 -13.22 -9.65
C GLU A 63 13.03 -12.24 -10.68
N ARG A 64 12.46 -11.03 -10.80
CA ARG A 64 13.00 -9.96 -11.66
C ARG A 64 14.46 -9.66 -11.31
N ASP A 65 14.72 -9.33 -10.05
CA ASP A 65 16.05 -8.89 -9.59
C ASP A 65 17.09 -10.01 -9.72
N THR A 66 16.69 -11.26 -9.44
CA THR A 66 17.57 -12.42 -9.60
C THR A 66 17.95 -12.65 -11.06
N LEU A 67 16.99 -12.59 -11.98
CA LEU A 67 17.24 -12.80 -13.40
C LEU A 67 18.06 -11.66 -14.02
N ASP A 68 17.77 -10.41 -13.63
CA ASP A 68 18.55 -9.24 -14.06
C ASP A 68 20.02 -9.37 -13.63
N TRP A 69 20.25 -9.76 -12.37
CA TRP A 69 21.59 -10.05 -11.87
C TRP A 69 22.29 -11.21 -12.62
N GLN A 70 21.52 -12.20 -13.09
CA GLN A 70 22.01 -13.34 -13.89
C GLN A 70 22.22 -12.99 -15.38
N GLY A 71 22.07 -11.73 -15.78
CA GLY A 71 22.34 -11.26 -17.14
C GLY A 71 21.15 -11.29 -18.09
N TRP A 72 19.94 -11.53 -17.58
CA TRP A 72 18.73 -11.14 -18.32
C TRP A 72 18.63 -9.62 -18.30
N ARG A 73 17.99 -9.04 -19.32
CA ARG A 73 17.74 -7.61 -19.39
C ARG A 73 16.34 -7.31 -18.87
N TYR A 74 16.23 -6.60 -17.76
CA TYR A 74 14.94 -6.03 -17.35
C TYR A 74 14.47 -4.95 -18.35
N GLU A 75 13.31 -5.16 -18.97
CA GLU A 75 12.76 -4.25 -20.00
C GLU A 75 11.66 -3.32 -19.47
N GLY A 76 11.37 -3.41 -18.18
CA GLY A 76 10.33 -2.62 -17.53
C GLY A 76 9.04 -3.39 -17.24
N VAL A 77 8.00 -2.65 -16.89
CA VAL A 77 6.66 -3.17 -16.65
C VAL A 77 5.96 -3.34 -18.00
N GLY A 78 5.63 -4.58 -18.37
CA GLY A 78 4.95 -4.88 -19.64
C GLY A 78 3.45 -4.56 -19.62
N TRP A 79 2.81 -4.76 -18.46
CA TRP A 79 1.42 -4.36 -18.20
C TRP A 79 1.13 -4.37 -16.69
N ILE A 80 -0.03 -3.83 -16.30
CA ILE A 80 -0.58 -3.97 -14.95
C ILE A 80 -1.66 -5.05 -14.97
N ALA A 81 -1.56 -6.03 -14.10
CA ALA A 81 -2.57 -7.07 -13.92
C ALA A 81 -3.40 -6.82 -12.64
N PRO A 82 -4.67 -7.25 -12.61
CA PRO A 82 -5.40 -7.44 -11.36
C PRO A 82 -4.60 -8.32 -10.39
N ALA A 83 -4.57 -7.96 -9.10
CA ALA A 83 -4.06 -8.90 -8.09
C ALA A 83 -5.00 -10.10 -7.90
N LYS A 84 -6.29 -9.92 -8.20
CA LYS A 84 -7.30 -11.00 -8.23
C LYS A 84 -8.39 -10.71 -9.27
N SER A 85 -8.83 -11.77 -9.96
CA SER A 85 -10.06 -11.81 -10.77
C SER A 85 -10.59 -13.25 -10.87
N ASN A 86 -11.63 -13.47 -11.66
CA ASN A 86 -12.16 -14.82 -11.94
C ASN A 86 -11.39 -15.55 -13.05
N THR A 87 -10.49 -14.86 -13.76
CA THR A 87 -9.83 -15.39 -14.96
C THR A 87 -8.34 -15.57 -14.71
N PRO A 88 -7.88 -16.76 -14.25
CA PRO A 88 -6.46 -17.01 -13.97
C PRO A 88 -5.63 -17.16 -15.25
N VAL A 89 -4.36 -16.76 -15.18
CA VAL A 89 -3.32 -17.09 -16.16
C VAL A 89 -2.34 -18.06 -15.50
N TYR A 90 -2.29 -19.29 -16.02
CA TYR A 90 -1.46 -20.38 -15.52
C TYR A 90 -0.03 -20.24 -16.01
N ARG A 91 0.95 -20.39 -15.11
CA ARG A 91 2.38 -20.45 -15.43
C ARG A 91 2.83 -21.90 -15.55
N MET A 92 3.39 -22.23 -16.71
CA MET A 92 3.90 -23.55 -17.05
C MET A 92 5.40 -23.48 -17.27
N TYR A 93 6.14 -24.42 -16.72
CA TYR A 93 7.58 -24.53 -16.92
C TYR A 93 7.94 -25.83 -17.65
N ASN A 94 8.77 -25.73 -18.67
CA ASN A 94 9.31 -26.87 -19.39
C ASN A 94 10.69 -27.24 -18.86
N PRO A 95 10.85 -28.33 -18.08
CA PRO A 95 12.15 -28.70 -17.54
C PRO A 95 13.16 -29.15 -18.60
N ASN A 96 12.71 -29.50 -19.80
CA ASN A 96 13.59 -30.02 -20.86
C ASN A 96 14.20 -28.90 -21.72
N ALA A 97 13.48 -27.80 -21.93
CA ALA A 97 13.96 -26.65 -22.72
C ALA A 97 14.34 -25.44 -21.85
N GLY A 98 13.85 -25.37 -20.60
CA GLY A 98 14.06 -24.24 -19.72
C GLY A 98 13.10 -23.06 -19.95
N ASP A 99 12.12 -23.20 -20.84
CA ASP A 99 11.17 -22.14 -21.17
C ASP A 99 9.90 -22.15 -20.31
N HIS A 100 9.22 -21.00 -20.31
CA HIS A 100 7.93 -20.81 -19.64
C HIS A 100 6.83 -20.53 -20.67
N HIS A 101 5.62 -21.02 -20.36
CA HIS A 101 4.41 -20.74 -21.11
C HIS A 101 3.31 -20.22 -20.19
N TYR A 102 2.47 -19.34 -20.74
CA TYR A 102 1.42 -18.66 -20.00
C TYR A 102 0.09 -18.80 -20.72
N THR A 103 -0.93 -19.30 -20.04
CA THR A 103 -2.23 -19.55 -20.67
C THR A 103 -3.40 -19.37 -19.72
N MET A 104 -4.52 -18.83 -20.22
CA MET A 104 -5.81 -18.86 -19.51
C MET A 104 -6.54 -20.20 -19.68
N SER A 105 -6.10 -21.04 -20.62
CA SER A 105 -6.77 -22.30 -20.94
C SER A 105 -6.39 -23.39 -19.95
N GLY A 106 -7.36 -23.82 -19.15
CA GLY A 106 -7.19 -24.97 -18.26
C GLY A 106 -6.88 -26.26 -19.02
N SER A 107 -7.45 -26.45 -20.22
CA SER A 107 -7.17 -27.63 -21.04
C SER A 107 -5.76 -27.63 -21.64
N GLU A 108 -5.24 -26.46 -22.03
CA GLU A 108 -3.85 -26.32 -22.49
C GLU A 108 -2.87 -26.62 -21.36
N ARG A 109 -3.11 -26.06 -20.17
CA ARG A 109 -2.36 -26.39 -18.94
C ARG A 109 -2.34 -27.91 -18.70
N ASP A 110 -3.52 -28.55 -18.68
CA ASP A 110 -3.63 -29.97 -18.37
C ASP A 110 -2.95 -30.86 -19.42
N ASN A 111 -2.98 -30.44 -20.69
CA ASN A 111 -2.26 -31.13 -21.76
C ASN A 111 -0.74 -30.97 -21.61
N LEU A 112 -0.24 -29.77 -21.29
CA LEU A 112 1.17 -29.52 -21.05
C LEU A 112 1.70 -30.34 -19.87
N VAL A 113 0.94 -30.44 -18.78
CA VAL A 113 1.26 -31.34 -17.65
C VAL A 113 1.39 -32.79 -18.11
N ARG A 114 0.46 -33.27 -18.93
CA ARG A 114 0.48 -34.66 -19.45
C ARG A 114 1.73 -34.96 -20.27
N VAL A 115 2.26 -33.98 -20.98
CA VAL A 115 3.48 -34.13 -21.81
C VAL A 115 4.76 -33.71 -21.08
N GLY A 116 4.71 -33.60 -19.74
CA GLY A 116 5.89 -33.47 -18.88
C GLY A 116 6.27 -32.05 -18.47
N TRP A 117 5.43 -31.04 -18.76
CA TRP A 117 5.64 -29.70 -18.22
C TRP A 117 5.21 -29.63 -16.76
N ARG A 118 5.85 -28.76 -15.99
CA ARG A 118 5.49 -28.48 -14.60
C ARG A 118 4.47 -27.34 -14.54
N TYR A 119 3.33 -27.58 -13.88
CA TYR A 119 2.43 -26.50 -13.48
C TYR A 119 2.99 -25.80 -12.25
N GLU A 120 3.24 -24.50 -12.36
CA GLU A 120 3.83 -23.70 -11.27
C GLU A 120 2.80 -22.86 -10.50
N GLY A 121 1.51 -22.98 -10.87
CA GLY A 121 0.44 -22.22 -10.26
C GLY A 121 -0.10 -21.10 -11.16
N ILE A 122 -0.92 -20.25 -10.55
CA ILE A 122 -1.43 -19.03 -11.18
C ILE A 122 -0.32 -17.99 -11.12
N GLY A 123 0.17 -17.54 -12.28
CA GLY A 123 1.16 -16.46 -12.32
C GLY A 123 0.53 -15.10 -12.02
N TRP A 124 -0.64 -14.84 -12.61
CA TRP A 124 -1.45 -13.62 -12.41
C TRP A 124 -2.87 -13.85 -12.91
N TYR A 125 -3.69 -12.80 -12.89
CA TYR A 125 -5.07 -12.81 -13.35
C TYR A 125 -5.25 -11.91 -14.57
N SER A 126 -6.16 -12.30 -15.48
CA SER A 126 -6.64 -11.45 -16.56
C SER A 126 -7.68 -10.48 -16.03
N ASP A 127 -7.73 -9.28 -16.59
CA ASP A 127 -8.80 -8.31 -16.34
C ASP A 127 -10.13 -8.80 -16.94
N ASP A 128 -11.11 -9.05 -16.07
CA ASP A 128 -12.46 -9.47 -16.47
C ASP A 128 -13.19 -8.35 -17.25
N ALA A 129 -12.81 -7.09 -17.03
CA ALA A 129 -13.31 -5.93 -17.77
C ALA A 129 -12.63 -5.73 -19.14
N LYS A 130 -11.60 -6.54 -19.45
CA LYS A 130 -10.89 -6.54 -20.75
C LYS A 130 -10.27 -5.19 -21.12
N GLY A 131 -9.66 -4.48 -20.15
CA GLY A 131 -9.18 -3.11 -20.31
C GLY A 131 -8.08 -2.94 -21.36
N SER A 132 -7.04 -3.78 -21.33
CA SER A 132 -5.88 -3.71 -22.23
C SER A 132 -5.52 -5.09 -22.79
N PRO A 133 -5.57 -5.33 -24.11
CA PRO A 133 -5.28 -6.64 -24.68
C PRO A 133 -3.78 -6.98 -24.63
N LEU A 134 -3.46 -8.22 -24.26
CA LEU A 134 -2.12 -8.80 -24.39
C LEU A 134 -2.14 -9.81 -25.53
N TYR A 135 -1.39 -9.51 -26.59
CA TYR A 135 -1.31 -10.32 -27.79
C TYR A 135 -0.30 -11.44 -27.60
N ARG A 136 -0.67 -12.67 -27.97
CA ARG A 136 0.19 -13.85 -27.98
C ARG A 136 0.71 -14.11 -29.39
N GLN A 137 2.02 -14.25 -29.55
CA GLN A 137 2.65 -14.67 -30.81
C GLN A 137 3.50 -15.91 -30.58
N TYR A 138 3.51 -16.81 -31.55
CA TYR A 138 4.31 -18.03 -31.54
C TYR A 138 5.35 -18.00 -32.66
N ASN A 139 6.62 -18.28 -32.32
CA ASN A 139 7.71 -18.44 -33.26
C ASN A 139 7.89 -19.92 -33.64
N PRO A 140 7.45 -20.35 -34.84
CA PRO A 140 7.60 -21.74 -35.27
C PRO A 140 9.05 -22.17 -35.49
N ASN A 141 9.99 -21.22 -35.56
CA ASN A 141 11.41 -21.49 -35.83
C ASN A 141 12.27 -21.43 -34.56
N ALA A 142 11.68 -21.12 -33.39
CA ALA A 142 12.40 -21.05 -32.13
C ALA A 142 12.67 -22.45 -31.56
N ARG A 143 13.88 -22.66 -31.01
CA ARG A 143 14.22 -23.87 -30.26
C ARG A 143 13.72 -23.83 -28.81
N THR A 144 13.65 -22.63 -28.23
CA THR A 144 13.19 -22.35 -26.86
C THR A 144 12.55 -20.95 -26.81
N GLY A 145 11.70 -20.68 -25.81
CA GLY A 145 10.95 -19.44 -25.64
C GLY A 145 10.20 -19.02 -26.88
N SER A 146 9.43 -19.98 -27.37
CA SER A 146 8.70 -19.86 -28.62
C SER A 146 7.53 -18.87 -28.58
N HIS A 147 7.19 -18.27 -27.42
CA HIS A 147 6.06 -17.37 -27.29
C HIS A 147 6.47 -15.97 -26.84
N ASN A 148 5.82 -14.96 -27.44
CA ASN A 148 5.87 -13.57 -27.01
C ASN A 148 4.49 -13.12 -26.52
N TYR A 149 4.48 -12.29 -25.47
CA TYR A 149 3.29 -11.66 -24.94
C TYR A 149 3.50 -10.15 -24.82
N THR A 150 2.65 -9.37 -25.48
CA THR A 150 2.84 -7.92 -25.54
C THR A 150 1.53 -7.15 -25.56
N SER A 151 1.53 -6.00 -24.89
CA SER A 151 0.45 -5.00 -24.96
C SER A 151 0.60 -4.09 -26.20
N SER A 152 1.76 -4.14 -26.88
CA SER A 152 2.06 -3.35 -28.06
C SER A 152 1.54 -4.03 -29.32
N ALA A 153 0.52 -3.45 -29.95
CA ALA A 153 0.09 -3.89 -31.27
C ALA A 153 1.22 -3.74 -32.31
N GLY A 154 2.08 -2.73 -32.19
CA GLY A 154 3.21 -2.52 -33.09
C GLY A 154 4.24 -3.65 -33.00
N GLU A 155 4.59 -4.10 -31.79
CA GLU A 155 5.50 -5.25 -31.60
C GLU A 155 4.91 -6.53 -32.18
N ARG A 156 3.63 -6.80 -31.90
CA ARG A 156 2.90 -7.93 -32.52
C ARG A 156 3.01 -7.87 -34.05
N ASP A 157 2.69 -6.73 -34.64
CA ASP A 157 2.65 -6.58 -36.10
C ASP A 157 4.04 -6.73 -36.72
N SER A 158 5.09 -6.21 -36.07
CA SER A 158 6.48 -6.43 -36.48
C SER A 158 6.89 -7.91 -36.39
N LEU A 159 6.51 -8.63 -35.34
CA LEU A 159 6.83 -10.06 -35.22
C LEU A 159 6.10 -10.90 -36.27
N ILE A 160 4.85 -10.57 -36.59
CA ILE A 160 4.09 -11.22 -37.67
C ILE A 160 4.82 -11.03 -39.02
N GLN A 161 5.33 -9.84 -39.31
CA GLN A 161 6.11 -9.58 -40.52
C GLN A 161 7.41 -10.41 -40.57
N LEU A 162 7.98 -10.75 -39.41
CA LEU A 162 9.14 -11.62 -39.28
C LEU A 162 8.79 -13.12 -39.30
N GLY A 163 7.55 -13.48 -39.62
CA GLY A 163 7.10 -14.87 -39.78
C GLY A 163 6.60 -15.54 -38.50
N TRP A 164 6.41 -14.79 -37.41
CA TRP A 164 5.74 -15.31 -36.22
C TRP A 164 4.24 -15.48 -36.49
N ARG A 165 3.63 -16.48 -35.87
CA ARG A 165 2.20 -16.71 -35.94
C ARG A 165 1.48 -15.88 -34.88
N ASN A 166 0.44 -15.17 -35.29
CA ASN A 166 -0.47 -14.50 -34.37
C ASN A 166 -1.43 -15.52 -33.76
N GLU A 167 -1.47 -15.62 -32.44
CA GLU A 167 -2.37 -16.52 -31.71
C GLU A 167 -3.50 -15.76 -30.99
N ASN A 168 -3.76 -14.52 -31.42
CA ASN A 168 -4.77 -13.62 -30.90
C ASN A 168 -4.44 -13.10 -29.49
N ILE A 169 -5.47 -12.76 -28.72
CA ILE A 169 -5.33 -12.21 -27.37
C ILE A 169 -5.13 -13.38 -26.40
N GLY A 170 -4.00 -13.38 -25.70
CA GLY A 170 -3.70 -14.34 -24.65
C GLY A 170 -4.48 -14.06 -23.38
N TRP A 171 -4.58 -12.78 -22.97
CA TRP A 171 -5.36 -12.30 -21.82
C TRP A 171 -5.49 -10.77 -21.88
N TYR A 172 -6.06 -10.16 -20.83
CA TYR A 172 -6.18 -8.71 -20.69
C TYR A 172 -5.49 -8.22 -19.41
N GLY A 173 -4.78 -7.09 -19.51
CA GLY A 173 -4.35 -6.28 -18.38
C GLY A 173 -5.34 -5.14 -18.10
N LEU A 174 -5.10 -4.40 -17.02
CA LEU A 174 -5.89 -3.22 -16.69
C LEU A 174 -5.63 -2.08 -17.67
N ARG A 175 -6.68 -1.31 -17.99
CA ARG A 175 -6.53 -0.03 -18.69
C ARG A 175 -6.13 1.04 -17.67
N VAL A 176 -4.89 1.52 -17.77
CA VAL A 176 -4.32 2.52 -16.86
C VAL A 176 -3.64 3.64 -17.63
N THR A 177 -3.62 4.84 -17.05
CA THR A 177 -2.86 5.97 -17.58
C THR A 177 -1.43 5.98 -17.02
N THR A 178 -0.50 6.65 -17.72
CA THR A 178 0.86 6.88 -17.20
C THR A 178 0.85 7.63 -15.87
N SER A 179 -0.09 8.56 -15.69
CA SER A 179 -0.25 9.32 -14.43
C SER A 179 -0.62 8.39 -13.27
N GLN A 180 -1.58 7.49 -13.48
CA GLN A 180 -1.99 6.48 -12.49
C GLN A 180 -0.84 5.56 -12.08
N VAL A 181 -0.05 5.06 -13.05
CA VAL A 181 1.11 4.21 -12.78
C VAL A 181 2.18 4.98 -11.97
N ASN A 182 2.47 6.22 -12.35
CA ASN A 182 3.42 7.06 -11.63
C ASN A 182 2.95 7.38 -10.20
N ALA A 183 1.65 7.66 -10.01
CA ALA A 183 1.06 7.89 -8.70
C ALA A 183 1.18 6.65 -7.80
N LEU A 184 0.89 5.46 -8.34
CA LEU A 184 1.02 4.19 -7.61
C LEU A 184 2.46 3.91 -7.19
N LYS A 185 3.43 4.10 -8.10
CA LYS A 185 4.85 3.95 -7.78
C LYS A 185 5.28 4.93 -6.68
N LYS A 186 4.82 6.19 -6.76
CA LYS A 186 5.10 7.20 -5.74
C LYS A 186 4.46 6.86 -4.40
N ALA A 187 3.23 6.36 -4.40
CA ALA A 187 2.53 5.90 -3.19
C ALA A 187 3.31 4.79 -2.47
N LYS A 188 3.73 3.76 -3.21
CA LYS A 188 4.58 2.68 -2.69
C LYS A 188 5.91 3.20 -2.14
N SER A 189 6.54 4.14 -2.83
CA SER A 189 7.78 4.79 -2.36
C SER A 189 7.59 5.61 -1.08
N TYR A 190 6.43 6.23 -0.86
CA TYR A 190 6.15 6.94 0.39
C TYR A 190 5.90 5.98 1.54
N LEU A 191 5.15 4.90 1.28
CA LEU A 191 4.86 3.85 2.27
C LEU A 191 6.09 3.04 2.69
N SER A 192 7.17 3.03 1.90
CA SER A 192 8.42 2.36 2.29
C SER A 192 9.27 3.17 3.27
N ILE A 193 9.09 4.49 3.33
CA ILE A 193 9.90 5.39 4.17
C ILE A 193 9.12 6.02 5.34
N SER A 194 7.79 6.03 5.28
CA SER A 194 6.95 6.61 6.32
C SER A 194 5.60 5.91 6.42
N SER A 195 4.80 6.31 7.40
CA SER A 195 3.47 5.77 7.65
C SER A 195 2.39 6.83 7.41
N PHE A 196 1.37 6.41 6.67
CA PHE A 196 0.29 7.27 6.21
C PHE A 196 -1.07 6.60 6.50
N SER A 197 -2.05 7.43 6.86
CA SER A 197 -3.45 7.07 6.68
C SER A 197 -3.81 7.09 5.20
N TYR A 198 -4.92 6.44 4.84
CA TYR A 198 -5.46 6.48 3.47
C TYR A 198 -5.55 7.93 2.95
N GLN A 199 -6.19 8.81 3.73
CA GLN A 199 -6.42 10.20 3.35
C GLN A 199 -5.12 11.01 3.25
N SER A 200 -4.22 10.86 4.22
CA SER A 200 -2.94 11.59 4.20
C SER A 200 -2.02 11.15 3.04
N LEU A 201 -2.12 9.89 2.58
CA LEU A 201 -1.36 9.44 1.41
C LEU A 201 -1.89 10.06 0.12
N ILE A 202 -3.21 10.20 -0.03
CA ILE A 202 -3.82 10.92 -1.16
C ILE A 202 -3.31 12.36 -1.19
N GLU A 203 -3.39 13.06 -0.05
CA GLU A 203 -2.93 14.45 0.06
C GLU A 203 -1.43 14.60 -0.24
N GLN A 204 -0.62 13.63 0.17
CA GLN A 204 0.80 13.60 -0.15
C GLN A 204 1.06 13.43 -1.66
N LEU A 205 0.21 12.67 -2.36
CA LEU A 205 0.29 12.53 -3.83
C LEU A 205 -0.23 13.79 -4.54
N GLU A 206 -1.27 14.43 -4.05
CA GLU A 206 -1.75 15.72 -4.56
C GLU A 206 -0.70 16.83 -4.38
N TYR A 207 -0.01 16.85 -3.24
CA TYR A 207 1.17 17.70 -3.04
C TYR A 207 2.24 17.45 -4.10
N SER A 208 2.39 16.18 -4.50
CA SER A 208 3.27 15.74 -5.60
C SER A 208 2.70 16.01 -7.01
N LYS A 209 1.61 16.77 -7.11
CA LYS A 209 0.94 17.23 -8.35
C LYS A 209 0.19 16.17 -9.14
N PHE A 210 -0.14 15.04 -8.52
CA PHE A 210 -1.12 14.12 -9.10
C PHE A 210 -2.54 14.69 -8.95
N SER A 211 -3.42 14.36 -9.89
CA SER A 211 -4.84 14.68 -9.74
C SER A 211 -5.45 13.87 -8.59
N THR A 212 -6.51 14.37 -7.95
CA THR A 212 -7.24 13.62 -6.91
C THR A 212 -7.70 12.25 -7.42
N ALA A 213 -8.12 12.16 -8.69
CA ALA A 213 -8.54 10.91 -9.31
C ALA A 213 -7.38 9.90 -9.43
N ASP A 214 -6.20 10.33 -9.89
CA ASP A 214 -5.04 9.45 -10.02
C ASP A 214 -4.47 9.06 -8.65
N ALA A 215 -4.46 10.00 -7.69
CA ALA A 215 -4.02 9.75 -6.32
C ALA A 215 -4.92 8.73 -5.63
N THR A 216 -6.24 8.91 -5.70
CA THR A 216 -7.22 7.95 -5.14
C THR A 216 -7.05 6.58 -5.79
N TRP A 217 -6.99 6.54 -7.13
CA TRP A 217 -6.79 5.31 -7.88
C TRP A 217 -5.53 4.54 -7.43
N ALA A 218 -4.44 5.27 -7.18
CA ALA A 218 -3.17 4.72 -6.71
C ALA A 218 -3.25 4.19 -5.27
N VAL A 219 -3.88 4.94 -4.37
CA VAL A 219 -4.01 4.56 -2.94
C VAL A 219 -4.94 3.35 -2.78
N ASP A 220 -6.01 3.24 -3.57
CA ASP A 220 -6.87 2.05 -3.62
C ASP A 220 -6.11 0.76 -3.98
N ARG A 221 -4.98 0.90 -4.68
CA ARG A 221 -4.29 -0.20 -5.36
C ARG A 221 -2.85 -0.39 -4.88
N CYS A 222 -2.41 0.40 -3.91
CA CYS A 222 -1.05 0.30 -3.37
C CYS A 222 -0.83 -0.94 -2.50
N GLY A 223 -1.91 -1.61 -2.08
CA GLY A 223 -1.85 -2.81 -1.25
C GLY A 223 -1.56 -2.53 0.22
N ALA A 224 -1.69 -1.28 0.68
CA ALA A 224 -1.44 -0.93 2.07
C ALA A 224 -2.53 -1.47 3.01
N ASN A 225 -2.10 -2.11 4.10
CA ASN A 225 -2.96 -2.39 5.23
C ASN A 225 -3.02 -1.17 6.16
N TRP A 226 -4.14 -0.46 6.17
CA TRP A 226 -4.28 0.80 6.92
C TRP A 226 -4.18 0.63 8.44
N ASN A 227 -4.56 -0.55 8.97
CA ASN A 227 -4.38 -0.89 10.37
C ASN A 227 -2.89 -1.04 10.73
N GLU A 228 -2.11 -1.68 9.85
CA GLU A 228 -0.65 -1.76 10.03
C GLU A 228 0.02 -0.39 9.91
N GLN A 229 -0.44 0.47 9.00
CA GLN A 229 0.08 1.84 8.88
C GLN A 229 -0.19 2.65 10.16
N ALA A 230 -1.37 2.51 10.77
CA ALA A 230 -1.69 3.14 12.04
C ALA A 230 -0.76 2.64 13.16
N ALA A 231 -0.51 1.33 13.24
CA ALA A 231 0.40 0.75 14.23
C ALA A 231 1.85 1.23 14.07
N LYS A 232 2.34 1.32 12.83
CA LYS A 232 3.68 1.88 12.52
C LYS A 232 3.75 3.36 12.91
N LYS A 233 2.70 4.14 12.61
CA LYS A 233 2.62 5.56 12.98
C LYS A 233 2.60 5.75 14.50
N ALA A 234 1.81 4.96 15.22
CA ALA A 234 1.73 4.97 16.67
C ALA A 234 3.11 4.76 17.31
N LYS A 235 3.83 3.72 16.86
CA LYS A 235 5.21 3.45 17.29
C LYS A 235 6.15 4.63 16.98
N SER A 236 6.06 5.19 15.77
CA SER A 236 6.86 6.36 15.39
C SER A 236 6.57 7.61 16.24
N TYR A 237 5.34 7.79 16.73
CA TYR A 237 5.04 8.90 17.62
C TYR A 237 5.64 8.70 19.01
N LEU A 238 5.53 7.48 19.54
CA LEU A 238 6.06 7.12 20.86
C LEU A 238 7.60 7.15 20.94
N THR A 239 8.32 7.16 19.81
CA THR A 239 9.78 7.38 19.80
C THR A 239 10.15 8.86 19.96
N ILE A 240 9.24 9.78 19.66
CA ILE A 240 9.51 11.22 19.65
C ILE A 240 8.96 11.89 20.92
N THR A 241 7.76 11.51 21.34
CA THR A 241 7.10 12.12 22.50
C THR A 241 6.19 11.14 23.22
N ALA A 242 6.00 11.36 24.51
CA ALA A 242 5.16 10.52 25.34
C ALA A 242 3.68 10.90 25.22
N PHE A 243 2.84 9.88 25.16
CA PHE A 243 1.38 9.98 25.06
C PHE A 243 0.70 9.07 26.07
N SER A 244 -0.47 9.49 26.53
CA SER A 244 -1.46 8.59 27.11
C SER A 244 -2.09 7.71 26.03
N TYR A 245 -2.85 6.69 26.43
CA TYR A 245 -3.59 5.84 25.50
C TYR A 245 -4.53 6.67 24.61
N ASP A 246 -5.40 7.47 25.24
CA ASP A 246 -6.37 8.31 24.53
C ASP A 246 -5.69 9.45 23.75
N GLY A 247 -4.63 10.05 24.31
CA GLY A 247 -3.88 11.09 23.62
C GLY A 247 -3.20 10.60 22.34
N LEU A 248 -2.74 9.34 22.32
CA LEU A 248 -2.17 8.76 21.10
C LEU A 248 -3.25 8.44 20.05
N ILE A 249 -4.45 8.03 20.48
CA ILE A 249 -5.59 7.84 19.57
C ILE A 249 -5.91 9.18 18.90
N GLU A 250 -6.10 10.25 19.67
CA GLU A 250 -6.40 11.59 19.14
C GLU A 250 -5.31 12.08 18.17
N GLN A 251 -4.04 11.80 18.46
CA GLN A 251 -2.93 12.16 17.58
C GLN A 251 -2.97 11.40 16.24
N LEU A 252 -3.40 10.13 16.24
CA LEU A 252 -3.58 9.35 15.02
C LEU A 252 -4.82 9.82 14.23
N GLU A 253 -5.91 10.17 14.91
CA GLU A 253 -7.09 10.77 14.28
C GLU A 253 -6.76 12.13 13.64
N TYR A 254 -5.96 12.95 14.32
CA TYR A 254 -5.39 14.18 13.74
C TYR A 254 -4.56 13.88 12.48
N SER A 255 -3.91 12.71 12.44
CA SER A 255 -3.20 12.18 11.26
C SER A 255 -4.12 11.52 10.23
N LYS A 256 -5.44 11.70 10.37
CA LYS A 256 -6.50 11.26 9.47
C LYS A 256 -6.69 9.75 9.39
N PHE A 257 -6.29 9.02 10.44
CA PHE A 257 -6.75 7.64 10.62
C PHE A 257 -8.21 7.64 11.10
N THR A 258 -8.97 6.62 10.73
CA THR A 258 -10.29 6.37 11.36
C THR A 258 -10.10 6.03 12.84
N HIS A 259 -11.14 6.22 13.65
CA HIS A 259 -11.08 5.90 15.07
C HIS A 259 -10.69 4.43 15.29
N GLU A 260 -11.27 3.51 14.51
CA GLU A 260 -10.99 2.08 14.61
C GLU A 260 -9.52 1.75 14.27
N GLN A 261 -8.96 2.39 13.23
CA GLN A 261 -7.54 2.25 12.88
C GLN A 261 -6.63 2.84 13.95
N ALA A 262 -7.00 3.98 14.53
CA ALA A 262 -6.24 4.62 15.60
C ALA A 262 -6.19 3.71 16.84
N VAL A 263 -7.34 3.23 17.31
CA VAL A 263 -7.46 2.26 18.41
C VAL A 263 -6.64 1.01 18.12
N TYR A 264 -6.76 0.43 16.92
CA TYR A 264 -5.94 -0.71 16.51
C TYR A 264 -4.45 -0.39 16.61
N GLY A 265 -4.02 0.74 16.06
CA GLY A 265 -2.62 1.17 16.04
C GLY A 265 -2.03 1.34 17.44
N VAL A 266 -2.78 1.97 18.35
CA VAL A 266 -2.40 2.15 19.76
C VAL A 266 -2.29 0.79 20.46
N ASN A 267 -3.24 -0.12 20.25
CA ASN A 267 -3.19 -1.47 20.81
C ASN A 267 -2.00 -2.30 20.30
N GLN A 268 -1.63 -2.15 19.03
CA GLN A 268 -0.48 -2.83 18.41
C GLN A 268 0.87 -2.13 18.66
N SER A 269 0.88 -0.99 19.34
CA SER A 269 2.10 -0.23 19.62
C SER A 269 3.03 -0.96 20.59
N GLY A 270 2.47 -1.76 21.51
CA GLY A 270 3.20 -2.40 22.61
C GLY A 270 3.61 -1.44 23.73
N ALA A 271 3.01 -0.24 23.79
CA ALA A 271 3.36 0.76 24.79
C ALA A 271 2.98 0.33 26.21
N ASN A 272 3.89 0.59 27.15
CA ASN A 272 3.58 0.57 28.57
C ASN A 272 3.11 1.95 29.01
N TRP A 273 1.83 2.10 29.33
CA TRP A 273 1.23 3.40 29.64
C TRP A 273 1.77 4.04 30.92
N ASN A 274 2.20 3.24 31.90
CA ASN A 274 2.87 3.73 33.09
C ASN A 274 4.26 4.31 32.74
N GLU A 275 5.00 3.65 31.86
CA GLU A 275 6.28 4.16 31.38
C GLU A 275 6.11 5.45 30.57
N GLN A 276 5.05 5.55 29.76
CA GLN A 276 4.72 6.78 29.04
C GLN A 276 4.36 7.93 30.00
N ALA A 277 3.63 7.65 31.08
CA ALA A 277 3.32 8.63 32.11
C ALA A 277 4.59 9.17 32.77
N VAL A 278 5.55 8.29 33.11
CA VAL A 278 6.87 8.69 33.66
C VAL A 278 7.62 9.58 32.67
N LYS A 279 7.72 9.18 31.39
CA LYS A 279 8.39 9.99 30.36
C LYS A 279 7.73 11.35 30.19
N LYS A 280 6.39 11.42 30.26
CA LYS A 280 5.66 12.69 30.18
C LYS A 280 5.92 13.56 31.39
N ALA A 281 5.88 13.01 32.59
CA ALA A 281 6.19 13.69 33.84
C ALA A 281 7.59 14.32 33.79
N GLN A 282 8.59 13.54 33.40
CA GLN A 282 9.97 13.99 33.21
C GLN A 282 10.07 15.10 32.13
N SER A 283 9.30 15.01 31.05
CA SER A 283 9.29 16.06 30.02
C SER A 283 8.74 17.39 30.55
N TYR A 284 7.70 17.36 31.40
CA TYR A 284 7.13 18.55 32.01
C TYR A 284 8.07 19.18 33.01
N LEU A 285 8.70 18.37 33.87
CA LEU A 285 9.67 18.84 34.86
C LEU A 285 10.93 19.46 34.24
N LYS A 286 11.28 19.10 33.00
CA LYS A 286 12.36 19.76 32.25
C LYS A 286 12.00 21.18 31.78
N LEU A 287 10.70 21.48 31.66
CA LEU A 287 10.22 22.75 31.10
C LEU A 287 9.80 23.74 32.19
N MET A 288 9.19 23.27 33.27
CA MET A 288 8.73 24.11 34.37
C MET A 288 8.66 23.33 35.68
N SER A 289 8.60 24.06 36.79
CA SER A 289 8.43 23.49 38.13
C SER A 289 6.95 23.21 38.42
N PHE A 290 6.68 22.10 39.10
CA PHE A 290 5.37 21.70 39.59
C PHE A 290 5.47 21.30 41.05
N SER A 291 4.40 21.49 41.83
CA SER A 291 4.15 20.65 43.01
C SER A 291 3.68 19.25 42.59
N ARG A 292 3.64 18.31 43.54
CA ARG A 292 3.23 16.92 43.26
C ARG A 292 1.83 16.86 42.67
N ASP A 293 0.88 17.55 43.28
CA ASP A 293 -0.52 17.53 42.87
C ASP A 293 -0.73 18.25 41.53
N GLU A 294 -0.04 19.38 41.30
CA GLU A 294 -0.10 20.08 40.00
C GLU A 294 0.42 19.21 38.85
N LEU A 295 1.47 18.39 39.06
CA LEU A 295 1.96 17.50 38.01
C LEU A 295 0.99 16.35 37.75
N ILE A 296 0.34 15.81 38.78
CA ILE A 296 -0.72 14.80 38.62
C ILE A 296 -1.85 15.39 37.77
N GLU A 297 -2.37 16.56 38.13
CA GLU A 297 -3.42 17.26 37.37
C GLU A 297 -2.98 17.53 35.91
N GLN A 298 -1.71 17.88 35.69
CA GLN A 298 -1.18 18.13 34.35
C GLN A 298 -1.10 16.85 33.50
N LEU A 299 -0.81 15.69 34.11
CA LEU A 299 -0.83 14.40 33.43
C LEU A 299 -2.27 13.93 33.14
N GLU A 300 -3.21 14.16 34.06
CA GLU A 300 -4.64 13.91 33.82
C GLU A 300 -5.20 14.79 32.71
N TYR A 301 -4.80 16.07 32.66
CA TYR A 301 -5.09 16.95 31.53
C TYR A 301 -4.54 16.38 30.21
N SER A 302 -3.41 15.68 30.28
CA SER A 302 -2.81 14.93 29.17
C SER A 302 -3.46 13.55 28.94
N LYS A 303 -4.62 13.29 29.55
CA LYS A 303 -5.46 12.10 29.42
C LYS A 303 -4.84 10.81 29.95
N PHE A 304 -3.86 10.90 30.86
CA PHE A 304 -3.50 9.73 31.67
C PHE A 304 -4.61 9.44 32.67
N THR A 305 -4.86 8.16 32.97
CA THR A 305 -5.69 7.79 34.12
C THR A 305 -5.07 8.32 35.41
N HIS A 306 -5.87 8.52 36.46
CA HIS A 306 -5.36 9.00 37.75
C HIS A 306 -4.22 8.11 38.26
N GLU A 307 -4.38 6.78 38.17
CA GLU A 307 -3.38 5.81 38.60
C GLU A 307 -2.08 5.92 37.79
N GLN A 308 -2.17 6.12 36.47
CA GLN A 308 -0.99 6.34 35.62
C GLN A 308 -0.32 7.69 35.93
N ALA A 309 -1.10 8.74 36.19
CA ALA A 309 -0.58 10.06 36.53
C ALA A 309 0.20 10.00 37.85
N VAL A 310 -0.40 9.43 38.90
CA VAL A 310 0.26 9.19 40.20
C VAL A 310 1.52 8.35 40.02
N TYR A 311 1.43 7.23 39.30
CA TYR A 311 2.60 6.40 39.01
C TYR A 311 3.71 7.19 38.31
N GLY A 312 3.34 7.97 37.29
CA GLY A 312 4.26 8.81 36.52
C GLY A 312 5.01 9.84 37.37
N VAL A 313 4.30 10.49 38.29
CA VAL A 313 4.85 11.46 39.24
C VAL A 313 5.79 10.80 40.25
N ASP A 314 5.36 9.68 40.84
CA ASP A 314 6.13 8.96 41.87
C ASP A 314 7.41 8.32 41.31
N HIS A 315 7.42 7.97 40.02
CA HIS A 315 8.56 7.36 39.32
C HIS A 315 9.30 8.34 38.40
N SER A 316 8.98 9.64 38.47
CA SER A 316 9.63 10.67 37.65
C SER A 316 11.09 10.93 38.03
N GLY A 317 11.45 10.62 39.28
CA GLY A 317 12.75 10.93 39.88
C GLY A 317 12.83 12.31 40.55
N ALA A 318 11.72 13.07 40.58
CA ALA A 318 11.62 14.31 41.34
C ALA A 318 11.48 14.03 42.85
N ILE A 319 11.94 14.99 43.64
CA ILE A 319 11.74 15.03 45.10
C ILE A 319 10.62 16.04 45.36
N TRP A 320 9.57 15.59 46.03
CA TRP A 320 8.33 16.32 46.25
C TRP A 320 8.25 16.93 47.65
#